data_AF-X1KLF6-F1
#
_entry.id   AF-X1KLF6-F1
#
_cell.length_a   1.000
_cell.length_b   1.000
_cell.length_c   1.000
_cell.angle_alpha   90.00
_cell.angle_beta   90.00
_cell.angle_gamma   90.00
#
_symmetry.space_group_name_H-M   'P 1'
#
loop_
_entity.id
_entity.type
_entity.pdbx_description
1 polymer ?
#
loop_
_entity_poly.entity_id
_entity_poly.type
_entity_poly.pdbx_seq_one_letter_code
_entity_poly.pdbx_strand_id
1 'polypeptide(L)'
;QRFRKIGQQGKLGIRPGWCRVNFHYLFSEIEFKFICQAIEFIADYGYLFLLKYSFNINSGVWTHLNFKDTILYNKPDIKSVLTTNLRDCFDEEFWM
;
A
#
# COMPACT_ATOMS: atom_id res chain seq x y z
N GLN A 1 12.46 3.91 25.92
CA GLN A 1 11.25 4.16 26.74
C GLN A 1 10.34 5.29 26.21
N ARG A 2 10.85 6.34 25.53
CA ARG A 2 10.06 7.48 25.01
C ARG A 2 8.93 7.11 24.01
N PHE A 3 9.21 6.30 22.98
CA PHE A 3 8.21 5.95 21.95
C PHE A 3 6.99 5.18 22.50
N ARG A 4 7.16 4.40 23.57
CA ARG A 4 6.09 3.62 24.19
C ARG A 4 5.05 4.52 24.87
N LYS A 5 5.47 5.65 25.46
CA LYS A 5 4.57 6.65 26.07
C LYS A 5 3.72 7.38 25.01
N ILE A 6 4.29 7.67 23.85
CA ILE A 6 3.61 8.38 22.75
C ILE A 6 2.53 7.48 22.11
N GLY A 7 2.81 6.18 21.98
CA GLY A 7 1.80 5.21 21.53
C GLY A 7 0.60 5.11 22.47
N GLN A 8 0.80 5.22 23.78
CA GLN A 8 -0.29 5.24 24.77
C GLN A 8 -1.18 6.50 24.67
N GLN A 9 -0.68 7.57 24.04
CA GLN A 9 -1.43 8.80 23.79
C GLN A 9 -2.21 8.76 22.46
N GLY A 10 -2.30 7.60 21.81
CA GLY A 10 -3.06 7.42 20.57
C GLY A 10 -2.38 8.00 19.32
N LYS A 11 -1.09 8.38 19.40
CA LYS A 11 -0.32 8.92 18.27
C LYS A 11 0.54 7.83 17.63
N LEU A 12 -0.11 6.90 16.93
CA LEU A 12 0.58 5.75 16.33
C LEU A 12 1.53 6.13 15.18
N GLY A 13 1.33 7.28 14.54
CA GLY A 13 2.15 7.73 13.42
C GLY A 13 3.62 8.03 13.75
N ILE A 14 3.97 8.16 15.03
CA ILE A 14 5.35 8.45 15.48
C ILE A 14 6.17 7.17 15.63
N ARG A 15 5.54 6.00 15.48
CA ARG A 15 6.23 4.72 15.60
C ARG A 15 7.13 4.53 14.36
N PRO A 16 8.43 4.25 14.53
CA PRO A 16 9.30 3.95 13.39
C PRO A 16 8.74 2.74 12.64
N GLY A 17 8.51 2.93 11.34
CA GLY A 17 8.07 1.87 10.44
C GLY A 17 9.21 0.94 10.08
N TRP A 18 8.89 -0.32 9.84
CA TRP A 18 9.80 -1.30 9.27
C TRP A 18 9.07 -1.98 8.12
N CYS A 19 9.73 -2.09 6.97
CA CYS A 19 9.23 -2.88 5.85
C CYS A 19 10.16 -4.08 5.65
N ARG A 20 9.57 -5.26 5.46
CA ARG A 20 10.31 -6.49 5.16
C ARG A 20 10.08 -6.86 3.71
N VAL A 21 11.15 -6.95 2.95
CA VAL A 21 11.13 -7.45 1.57
C VAL A 21 11.62 -8.89 1.59
N ASN A 22 10.87 -9.81 0.95
CA ASN A 22 11.30 -11.20 0.78
C ASN A 22 11.29 -11.51 -0.73
N PHE A 23 12.35 -12.13 -1.22
CA PHE A 23 12.47 -12.57 -2.60
C PHE A 23 12.19 -14.07 -2.68
N HIS A 24 11.22 -14.45 -3.50
CA HIS A 24 10.90 -15.85 -3.73
C HIS A 24 11.92 -16.47 -4.71
N TYR A 25 12.16 -17.77 -4.64
CA TYR A 25 13.15 -18.46 -5.49
C TYR A 25 12.79 -18.48 -6.98
N LEU A 26 11.55 -18.14 -7.33
CA LEU A 26 11.09 -18.05 -8.71
C LEU A 26 11.43 -16.71 -9.38
N PHE A 27 11.98 -15.75 -8.63
CA PHE A 27 12.39 -14.47 -9.21
C PHE A 27 13.52 -14.68 -10.22
N SER A 28 13.33 -14.13 -11.42
CA SER A 28 14.42 -13.94 -12.36
C SER A 28 15.38 -12.84 -11.85
N GLU A 29 16.61 -12.85 -12.35
CA GLU A 29 17.60 -11.83 -12.02
C GLU A 29 17.14 -10.42 -12.42
N ILE A 30 16.39 -10.31 -13.51
CA ILE A 30 15.85 -9.04 -14.02
C ILE A 30 14.82 -8.47 -13.04
N GLU A 31 13.86 -9.28 -12.60
CA GLU A 31 12.84 -8.86 -11.63
C GLU A 31 13.46 -8.47 -10.28
N PHE A 32 14.44 -9.25 -9.82
CA PHE A 32 15.18 -8.94 -8.59
C PHE A 32 15.88 -7.58 -8.69
N LYS A 33 16.65 -7.36 -9.76
CA LYS A 33 17.36 -6.09 -9.98
C LYS A 33 16.40 -4.90 -10.09
N PHE A 34 15.29 -5.09 -10.79
CA PHE A 34 14.27 -4.05 -10.92
C PHE A 34 13.71 -3.63 -9.55
N ILE A 35 13.39 -4.59 -8.67
CA ILE A 35 12.91 -4.28 -7.32
C ILE A 35 13.98 -3.56 -6.50
N CYS A 36 15.23 -4.01 -6.54
CA CYS A 36 16.33 -3.34 -5.85
C CYS A 36 16.48 -1.88 -6.32
N GLN A 37 16.48 -1.65 -7.63
CA GLN A 37 16.55 -0.29 -8.21
C GLN A 37 15.35 0.58 -7.82
N ALA A 38 14.14 0.01 -7.77
CA ALA A 38 12.96 0.73 -7.32
C ALA A 38 13.05 1.12 -5.84
N ILE A 39 13.60 0.24 -4.99
CA ILE A 39 13.83 0.54 -3.57
C ILE A 39 14.88 1.65 -3.42
N GLU A 40 15.99 1.59 -4.14
CA GLU A 40 17.02 2.63 -4.17
C GLU A 40 16.43 3.97 -4.64
N PHE A 41 15.65 3.96 -5.71
CA PHE A 41 14.96 5.15 -6.21
C PHE A 41 14.03 5.76 -5.16
N ILE A 42 13.25 4.95 -4.42
CA ILE A 42 12.39 5.46 -3.35
C ILE A 42 13.22 5.93 -2.15
N ALA A 43 14.35 5.29 -1.84
CA ALA A 43 15.24 5.73 -0.77
C ALA A 43 15.82 7.14 -1.06
N ASP A 44 16.20 7.38 -2.32
CA ASP A 44 16.78 8.66 -2.75
C ASP A 44 15.72 9.75 -2.98
N TYR A 45 14.58 9.42 -3.60
CA TYR A 45 13.59 10.40 -4.07
C TYR A 45 12.23 10.31 -3.37
N GLY A 46 12.06 9.40 -2.41
CA GLY A 46 10.81 9.12 -1.71
C GLY A 46 10.15 10.35 -1.08
N TYR A 47 10.97 11.28 -0.56
CA TYR A 47 10.50 12.51 0.08
C TYR A 47 9.70 13.41 -0.88
N LEU A 48 9.98 13.36 -2.19
CA LEU A 48 9.26 14.12 -3.20
C LEU A 48 7.82 13.64 -3.37
N PHE A 49 7.56 12.36 -3.11
CA PHE A 49 6.23 11.78 -3.21
C PHE A 49 5.34 12.12 -2.02
N LEU A 50 5.91 12.47 -0.86
CA LEU A 50 5.15 12.75 0.37
C LEU A 50 4.12 13.87 0.19
N LEU A 51 4.39 14.85 -0.68
CA LEU A 51 3.46 15.95 -0.99
C LEU A 51 2.15 15.47 -1.61
N LYS A 52 2.12 14.26 -2.19
CA LYS A 52 0.92 13.66 -2.77
C LYS A 52 0.08 12.86 -1.77
N TYR A 53 0.52 12.75 -0.52
CA TYR A 53 -0.16 11.97 0.51
C TYR A 53 -0.56 12.84 1.71
N SER A 54 -1.70 12.51 2.30
CA SER A 54 -2.12 13.01 3.61
C SER A 54 -1.74 11.99 4.67
N PHE A 55 -1.19 12.46 5.80
CA PHE A 55 -0.78 11.63 6.92
C PHE A 55 -1.68 11.86 8.14
N ASN A 56 -2.30 10.79 8.63
CA ASN A 56 -3.06 10.83 9.87
C ASN A 56 -2.18 10.39 11.04
N ILE A 57 -1.81 11.34 11.92
CA ILE A 57 -0.92 11.08 13.06
C ILE A 57 -1.51 10.12 14.10
N ASN A 58 -2.84 10.06 14.21
CA ASN A 58 -3.54 9.24 15.20
C ASN A 58 -3.57 7.77 14.76
N SER A 59 -3.90 7.50 13.50
CA SER A 59 -3.92 6.15 12.93
C SER A 59 -2.56 5.69 12.41
N GLY A 60 -1.67 6.61 12.05
CA GLY A 60 -0.41 6.34 11.35
C GLY A 60 -0.57 5.99 9.87
N VAL A 61 -1.76 6.20 9.30
CA VAL A 61 -2.08 5.85 7.91
C VAL A 61 -1.69 7.00 6.98
N TRP A 62 -1.10 6.63 5.84
CA TRP A 62 -0.86 7.51 4.70
C TRP A 62 -1.91 7.22 3.62
N THR A 63 -2.59 8.26 3.14
CA THR A 63 -3.58 8.15 2.06
C THR A 63 -3.22 9.09 0.94
N HIS A 64 -3.18 8.60 -0.30
CA HIS A 64 -2.93 9.46 -1.45
C HIS A 64 -4.07 10.47 -1.61
N LEU A 65 -3.75 11.75 -1.87
CA LEU A 65 -4.73 12.84 -1.87
C LEU A 65 -5.85 12.64 -2.89
N ASN A 66 -5.54 12.04 -4.04
CA ASN A 66 -6.51 11.75 -5.10
C ASN A 66 -7.05 10.32 -5.03
N PHE A 67 -6.81 9.59 -3.94
CA PHE A 67 -7.36 8.25 -3.79
C PHE A 67 -8.88 8.34 -3.66
N LYS A 68 -9.58 7.92 -4.71
CA LYS A 68 -11.00 7.65 -4.68
C LYS A 68 -11.16 6.14 -4.54
N ASP A 69 -11.67 5.70 -3.41
CA ASP A 69 -12.08 4.31 -3.24
C ASP A 69 -13.31 4.08 -4.13
N THR A 70 -13.09 3.67 -5.38
CA THR A 70 -14.16 3.39 -6.34
C THR A 70 -14.95 2.13 -5.96
N ILE A 71 -14.48 1.34 -4.99
CA ILE A 71 -15.04 0.03 -4.61
C ILE A 71 -15.83 0.09 -3.29
N LEU A 72 -16.44 1.24 -2.94
CA LEU A 72 -17.41 1.28 -1.84
C LEU A 72 -18.83 0.86 -2.26
N TYR A 73 -19.12 0.73 -3.55
CA TYR A 73 -20.43 0.27 -4.04
C TYR A 73 -20.54 -1.24 -4.23
N ASN A 74 -19.41 -1.94 -4.27
CA ASN A 74 -19.39 -3.39 -4.41
C ASN A 74 -18.40 -3.97 -3.42
N LYS A 75 -18.69 -3.86 -2.11
CA LYS A 75 -17.99 -4.67 -1.12
C LYS A 75 -18.33 -6.12 -1.44
N PRO A 76 -17.39 -6.92 -1.96
CA PRO A 76 -17.74 -8.25 -2.39
C PRO A 76 -18.08 -9.07 -1.14
N ASP A 77 -19.37 -9.29 -0.91
CA ASP A 77 -19.84 -10.30 0.04
C ASP A 77 -19.59 -11.69 -0.54
N ILE A 78 -19.44 -12.71 0.30
CA ILE A 78 -19.21 -14.09 -0.13
C ILE A 78 -20.25 -14.50 -1.18
N LYS A 79 -21.51 -14.12 -1.00
CA LYS A 79 -22.56 -14.41 -1.97
C LYS A 79 -22.35 -13.72 -3.32
N SER A 80 -21.91 -12.46 -3.30
CA SER A 80 -21.65 -11.71 -4.53
C SER A 80 -20.49 -12.33 -5.32
N VAL A 81 -19.40 -12.72 -4.65
CA VAL A 81 -18.23 -13.34 -5.30
C VAL A 81 -18.59 -14.69 -5.89
N LEU A 82 -19.31 -15.54 -5.14
CA LEU A 82 -19.70 -16.86 -5.61
C LEU A 82 -20.70 -16.84 -6.77
N THR A 83 -21.41 -15.72 -6.96
CA THR A 83 -22.37 -15.52 -8.05
C THR A 83 -21.73 -14.78 -9.24
N THR A 84 -20.52 -14.23 -9.07
CA THR A 84 -19.79 -13.51 -10.12
C THR A 84 -19.26 -14.51 -11.16
N ASN A 85 -19.40 -14.20 -12.45
CA ASN A 85 -18.81 -15.06 -13.48
C ASN A 85 -17.28 -14.89 -13.44
N LEU A 86 -16.53 -15.99 -13.61
CA LEU A 86 -15.06 -15.93 -13.57
C LEU A 86 -14.48 -14.99 -14.65
N ARG A 87 -15.22 -14.77 -15.75
CA ARG A 87 -14.85 -13.80 -16.80
C ARG A 87 -14.83 -12.37 -16.25
N ASP A 88 -15.83 -12.01 -15.46
CA ASP A 88 -16.01 -10.67 -14.88
C ASP A 88 -14.92 -10.29 -13.85
N CYS A 89 -14.13 -11.26 -13.38
CA CYS A 89 -13.04 -11.04 -12.42
C CYS A 89 -11.75 -10.48 -13.07
N PHE A 90 -11.60 -10.65 -14.38
CA PHE A 90 -10.36 -10.34 -15.11
C PHE A 90 -10.58 -9.35 -16.26
N ASP A 91 -11.74 -8.68 -16.30
CA ASP A 91 -12.02 -7.71 -17.35
C ASP A 91 -11.06 -6.50 -17.24
N GLU A 92 -10.19 -6.37 -18.25
CA GLU A 92 -9.24 -5.26 -18.43
C GLU A 92 -9.91 -3.94 -18.88
N GLU A 93 -11.24 -3.86 -18.95
CA GLU A 93 -11.98 -2.66 -19.39
C GLU A 93 -11.81 -1.43 -18.47
N PHE A 94 -11.18 -1.58 -17.31
CA PHE A 94 -10.99 -0.50 -16.34
C PHE A 94 -9.73 0.38 -16.56
N TRP A 95 -8.91 0.10 -17.57
CA TRP A 95 -7.63 0.79 -17.81
C TRP A 95 -7.59 1.74 -19.03
N MET A 96 -8.73 2.07 -19.66
CA MET A 96 -8.80 3.14 -20.69
C MET A 96 -9.37 4.45 -20.14
#